data_AF-I3ZKN2-F1
#
_entry.id   AF-I3ZKN2-F1
#
_cell.length_a   1.000
_cell.length_b   1.000
_cell.length_c   1.000
_cell.angle_alpha   90.00
_cell.angle_beta   90.00
_cell.angle_gamma   90.00
#
_symmetry.space_group_name_H-M   'P 1'
#
loop_
_entity.id
_entity.type
_entity.pdbx_description
1 polymer ?
#
loop_
_entity_poly.entity_id
_entity_poly.type
_entity_poly.pdbx_seq_one_letter_code
_entity_poly.pdbx_strand_id
1 'polypeptide(L)'
;MRTYTEAEVVHAAGRAGISKEGLDRLRAELSGGQAGRSGFEAAHVAYYLGALLICGAMGWFVTDAWDHLAGITLFAVAMVYAAVFGGTGYALSRRPSTWVPGGVLTTVAVCMTPLAVYGIERQIGWWPSGDPGAYSHFHPYINASWLLMEACTILAAGIALRIVRFPFLTAPAAYAFWYMSMDAPRLFGLSLTFHMQAWITVGFGVVLLGIAWFADGERELDLAFWFYLFGLLAFTGGLSALGSGKQSGLLLFGLLHLLMLPCALVLQRRVFLVFGAIGTFIFLATEATRFFRNSLGFSVALTLIGVVMIAAGIFYKRHEARLSAALFKLTPQRVLHHHAHGVGPA
;
A
#
# COMPACT_ATOMS: atom_id res chain seq x y z
N MET A 1 12.18 -2.41 19.35
CA MET A 1 13.55 -2.85 19.06
C MET A 1 14.50 -1.84 19.69
N ARG A 2 15.34 -2.27 20.63
CA ARG A 2 16.35 -1.41 21.24
C ARG A 2 17.50 -1.31 20.24
N THR A 3 17.86 -0.10 19.80
CA THR A 3 19.02 0.10 18.94
C THR A 3 20.25 0.10 19.83
N TYR A 4 21.13 -0.88 19.65
CA TYR A 4 22.39 -0.97 20.41
C TYR A 4 23.47 -0.21 19.65
N THR A 5 24.27 0.55 20.38
CA THR A 5 25.45 1.23 19.84
C THR A 5 26.58 0.24 19.60
N GLU A 6 27.51 0.57 18.71
CA GLU A 6 28.60 -0.34 18.34
C GLU A 6 29.46 -0.72 19.54
N ALA A 7 29.68 0.23 20.45
CA ALA A 7 30.40 0.01 21.70
C ALA A 7 29.67 -0.98 22.64
N GLU A 8 28.34 -0.93 22.71
CA GLU A 8 27.54 -1.85 23.53
C GLU A 8 27.60 -3.29 22.99
N VAL A 9 27.61 -3.45 21.66
CA VAL A 9 27.70 -4.77 21.01
C VAL A 9 29.06 -5.39 21.23
N VAL A 10 30.15 -4.63 21.06
CA VAL A 10 31.51 -5.11 21.31
C VAL A 10 31.71 -5.46 22.79
N HIS A 11 31.21 -4.62 23.69
CA HIS A 11 31.32 -4.87 25.13
C HIS A 11 30.49 -6.09 25.58
N ALA A 12 29.28 -6.26 25.03
CA ALA A 12 28.46 -7.43 25.29
C ALA A 12 29.08 -8.72 24.73
N ALA A 13 29.66 -8.68 23.52
CA ALA A 13 30.35 -9.80 22.91
C ALA A 13 31.56 -10.26 23.74
N GLY A 14 32.34 -9.30 24.28
CA GLY A 14 33.45 -9.58 25.18
C GLY A 14 33.00 -10.29 26.47
N ARG A 15 31.89 -9.87 27.07
CA ARG A 15 31.33 -10.55 28.27
C ARG A 15 30.76 -11.94 27.96
N ALA A 16 30.30 -12.17 26.74
CA ALA A 16 29.79 -13.45 26.28
C ALA A 16 30.90 -14.42 25.83
N GLY A 17 32.17 -14.03 25.89
CA GLY A 17 33.30 -14.86 25.47
C GLY A 17 33.45 -15.00 23.95
N ILE A 18 32.78 -14.13 23.17
CA ILE A 18 32.89 -14.13 21.71
C ILE A 18 34.20 -13.42 21.33
N SER A 19 35.09 -14.12 20.63
CA SER A 19 36.35 -13.54 20.13
C SER A 19 36.06 -12.46 19.09
N LYS A 20 37.01 -11.54 18.89
CA LYS A 20 36.90 -10.47 17.89
C LYS A 20 36.63 -11.04 16.49
N GLU A 21 37.32 -12.13 16.13
CA GLU A 21 37.11 -12.86 14.88
C GLU A 21 35.72 -13.52 14.79
N GLY A 22 35.20 -14.06 15.90
CA GLY A 22 33.84 -14.61 15.97
C GLY A 22 32.77 -13.52 15.81
N LEU A 23 33.00 -12.34 16.40
CA LEU A 23 32.14 -11.17 16.23
C LEU A 23 32.18 -10.66 14.80
N ASP A 24 33.35 -10.62 14.17
CA ASP A 24 33.50 -10.18 12.78
C ASP A 24 32.89 -11.18 11.79
N ARG A 25 32.96 -12.50 12.06
CA ARG A 25 32.21 -13.51 11.28
C ARG A 25 30.71 -13.40 11.46
N LEU A 26 30.23 -13.23 12.70
CA LEU A 26 28.82 -13.02 12.99
C LEU A 26 28.31 -11.74 12.29
N ARG A 27 29.12 -10.67 12.28
CA ARG A 27 28.84 -9.46 11.52
C ARG A 27 28.81 -9.73 10.02
N ALA A 28 29.78 -10.46 9.48
CA ALA A 28 29.79 -10.81 8.06
C ALA A 28 28.54 -11.61 7.65
N GLU A 29 28.09 -12.56 8.48
CA GLU A 29 26.84 -13.30 8.29
C GLU A 29 25.59 -12.41 8.43
N LEU A 30 25.53 -11.57 9.47
CA LEU A 30 24.42 -10.63 9.68
C LEU A 30 24.37 -9.55 8.59
N SER A 31 25.51 -9.07 8.10
CA SER A 31 25.64 -8.13 6.99
C SER A 31 25.30 -8.79 5.65
N GLY A 32 25.71 -10.05 5.46
CA GLY A 32 25.27 -10.89 4.34
C GLY A 32 23.76 -11.08 4.31
N GLY A 33 23.12 -11.23 5.48
CA GLY A 33 21.66 -11.25 5.64
C GLY A 33 20.99 -9.87 5.60
N GLN A 34 21.70 -8.79 5.93
CA GLN A 34 21.20 -7.41 5.85
C GLN A 34 21.31 -6.78 4.47
N ALA A 35 22.05 -7.39 3.53
CA ALA A 35 22.06 -6.97 2.13
C ALA A 35 20.65 -6.97 1.48
N GLY A 36 19.66 -7.60 2.12
CA GLY A 36 18.24 -7.54 1.74
C GLY A 36 17.34 -6.66 2.63
N ARG A 37 17.84 -6.07 3.73
CA ARG A 37 17.06 -5.16 4.58
C ARG A 37 17.31 -3.73 4.11
N SER A 38 16.47 -3.26 3.21
CA SER A 38 16.48 -1.88 2.72
C SER A 38 16.36 -0.89 3.89
N GLY A 39 17.49 -0.36 4.35
CA GLY A 39 17.52 0.86 5.12
C GLY A 39 16.91 2.01 4.32
N PHE A 40 16.48 3.06 5.01
CA PHE A 40 16.12 4.31 4.36
C PHE A 40 17.38 4.89 3.70
N GLU A 41 17.53 4.64 2.41
CA GLU A 41 18.69 5.03 1.60
C GLU A 41 18.22 6.02 0.54
N ALA A 42 18.98 7.11 0.34
CA ALA A 42 18.65 8.13 -0.66
C ALA A 42 18.49 7.52 -2.07
N ALA A 43 19.23 6.46 -2.39
CA ALA A 43 19.09 5.72 -3.64
C ALA A 43 17.69 5.11 -3.82
N HIS A 44 17.11 4.50 -2.78
CA HIS A 44 15.74 3.98 -2.85
C HIS A 44 14.72 5.08 -3.13
N VAL A 45 14.85 6.23 -2.46
CA VAL A 45 13.98 7.38 -2.70
C VAL A 45 14.08 7.84 -4.15
N ALA A 46 15.29 7.92 -4.71
CA ALA A 46 15.50 8.30 -6.10
C ALA A 46 14.88 7.29 -7.08
N TYR A 47 15.00 5.97 -6.82
CA TYR A 47 14.39 4.94 -7.68
C TYR A 47 12.86 5.02 -7.69
N TYR A 48 12.22 5.12 -6.52
CA TYR A 48 10.76 5.23 -6.45
C TYR A 48 10.25 6.57 -6.98
N LEU A 49 10.96 7.67 -6.74
CA LEU A 49 10.62 8.98 -7.31
C LEU A 49 10.74 8.96 -8.83
N GLY A 50 11.82 8.39 -9.37
CA GLY A 50 12.00 8.23 -10.81
C GLY A 50 10.88 7.40 -11.44
N ALA A 51 10.50 6.29 -10.82
CA ALA A 51 9.37 5.49 -11.29
C ALA A 51 8.05 6.25 -11.24
N LEU A 52 7.80 7.03 -10.17
CA LEU A 52 6.62 7.88 -10.07
C LEU A 52 6.61 8.96 -11.16
N LEU A 53 7.76 9.56 -11.48
CA LEU A 53 7.88 10.53 -12.57
C LEU A 53 7.59 9.89 -13.93
N ILE A 54 8.08 8.67 -14.19
CA ILE A 54 7.79 7.94 -15.43
C ILE A 54 6.30 7.58 -15.52
N CYS A 55 5.74 6.98 -14.48
CA CYS A 55 4.31 6.64 -14.43
C CYS A 55 3.44 7.90 -14.53
N GLY A 56 3.85 8.99 -13.88
CA GLY A 56 3.20 10.29 -13.96
C GLY A 56 3.25 10.84 -15.39
N ALA A 57 4.42 10.86 -16.03
CA ALA A 57 4.58 11.33 -17.41
C ALA A 57 3.74 10.54 -18.42
N MET A 58 3.64 9.22 -18.23
CA MET A 58 2.92 8.33 -19.13
C MET A 58 1.42 8.17 -18.78
N GLY A 59 0.98 8.68 -17.63
CA GLY A 59 -0.39 8.53 -17.12
C GLY A 59 -1.08 9.87 -16.85
N TRP A 60 -0.60 10.61 -15.85
CA TRP A 60 -1.25 11.82 -15.32
C TRP A 60 -0.82 13.14 -15.98
N PHE A 61 0.42 13.23 -16.44
CA PHE A 61 0.97 14.41 -17.14
C PHE A 61 0.95 14.24 -18.66
N VAL A 62 0.13 13.30 -19.14
CA VAL A 62 -0.20 13.14 -20.54
C VAL A 62 -0.84 14.44 -21.02
N THR A 63 -0.15 15.11 -21.92
CA THR A 63 -0.59 16.35 -22.57
C THR A 63 -1.42 16.02 -23.81
N ASP A 64 -2.16 17.01 -24.32
CA ASP A 64 -2.92 16.93 -25.58
C ASP A 64 -2.10 16.34 -26.76
N ALA A 65 -0.77 16.40 -26.68
CA ALA A 65 0.14 15.78 -27.64
C ALA A 65 -0.10 14.28 -27.87
N TRP A 66 -0.47 13.53 -26.84
CA TRP A 66 -0.73 12.09 -26.96
C TRP A 66 -2.07 11.81 -27.63
N ASP A 67 -3.04 12.72 -27.50
CA ASP A 67 -4.36 12.57 -28.12
C ASP A 67 -4.31 12.77 -29.64
N HIS A 68 -3.26 13.39 -30.16
CA HIS A 68 -3.01 13.48 -31.61
C HIS A 68 -2.41 12.22 -32.23
N LEU A 69 -1.94 11.26 -31.43
CA LEU A 69 -1.35 10.02 -31.94
C LEU A 69 -2.43 9.00 -32.32
N ALA A 70 -2.19 8.28 -33.41
CA ALA A 70 -3.01 7.13 -33.79
C ALA A 70 -2.88 6.01 -32.75
N GLY A 71 -3.93 5.20 -32.59
CA GLY A 71 -3.95 4.10 -31.62
C GLY A 71 -2.78 3.13 -31.78
N ILE A 72 -2.44 2.76 -33.02
CA ILE A 72 -1.28 1.89 -33.28
C ILE A 72 0.06 2.51 -32.84
N THR A 73 0.19 3.84 -32.95
CA THR A 73 1.39 4.56 -32.49
C THR A 73 1.50 4.53 -30.97
N LEU A 74 0.37 4.75 -30.27
CA LEU A 74 0.30 4.63 -28.81
C LEU A 74 0.69 3.22 -28.34
N PHE A 75 0.14 2.20 -28.98
CA PHE A 75 0.49 0.81 -28.71
C PHE A 75 1.99 0.55 -28.92
N ALA A 76 2.54 0.97 -30.07
CA ALA A 76 3.96 0.76 -30.38
C ALA A 76 4.88 1.44 -29.35
N VAL A 77 4.58 2.67 -28.96
CA VAL A 77 5.34 3.39 -27.92
C VAL A 77 5.26 2.65 -26.58
N ALA A 78 4.06 2.25 -26.14
CA ALA A 78 3.89 1.51 -24.90
C ALA A 78 4.67 0.20 -24.89
N MET A 79 4.67 -0.54 -26.02
CA MET A 79 5.41 -1.79 -26.15
C MET A 79 6.93 -1.58 -26.13
N VAL A 80 7.44 -0.52 -26.76
CA VAL A 80 8.88 -0.18 -26.68
C VAL A 80 9.27 0.14 -25.23
N TYR A 81 8.50 0.96 -24.54
CA TYR A 81 8.74 1.28 -23.14
C TYR A 81 8.66 0.05 -22.24
N ALA A 82 7.65 -0.80 -22.42
CA ALA A 82 7.49 -2.05 -21.69
C ALA A 82 8.67 -3.01 -21.93
N ALA A 83 9.16 -3.13 -23.17
CA ALA A 83 10.30 -3.97 -23.50
C ALA A 83 11.61 -3.45 -22.87
N VAL A 84 11.86 -2.14 -22.96
CA VAL A 84 13.06 -1.52 -22.39
C VAL A 84 13.07 -1.62 -20.86
N PHE A 85 11.99 -1.24 -20.20
CA PHE A 85 11.90 -1.29 -18.74
C PHE A 85 11.77 -2.72 -18.20
N GLY A 86 11.04 -3.59 -18.89
CA GLY A 86 10.90 -5.00 -18.50
C GLY A 86 12.21 -5.76 -18.68
N GLY A 87 12.91 -5.57 -19.81
CA GLY A 87 14.21 -6.17 -20.07
C GLY A 87 15.29 -5.68 -19.09
N THR A 88 15.36 -4.36 -18.89
CA THR A 88 16.32 -3.77 -17.93
C THR A 88 15.98 -4.17 -16.49
N GLY A 89 14.70 -4.12 -16.11
CA GLY A 89 14.20 -4.52 -14.81
C GLY A 89 14.51 -5.98 -14.49
N TYR A 90 14.25 -6.87 -15.46
CA TYR A 90 14.63 -8.28 -15.36
C TYR A 90 16.14 -8.44 -15.18
N ALA A 91 16.97 -7.85 -16.04
CA ALA A 91 18.42 -7.97 -15.94
C ALA A 91 18.98 -7.48 -14.60
N LEU A 92 18.49 -6.35 -14.08
CA LEU A 92 18.91 -5.80 -12.79
C LEU A 92 18.41 -6.63 -11.60
N SER A 93 17.21 -7.21 -11.71
CA SER A 93 16.61 -8.04 -10.64
C SER A 93 17.41 -9.32 -10.35
N ARG A 94 18.27 -9.75 -11.28
CA ARG A 94 19.14 -10.94 -11.14
C ARG A 94 20.31 -10.75 -10.18
N ARG A 95 20.63 -9.51 -9.79
CA ARG A 95 21.74 -9.20 -8.88
C ARG A 95 21.19 -8.65 -7.56
N PRO A 96 21.65 -9.11 -6.39
CA PRO A 96 21.16 -8.63 -5.09
C PRO A 96 21.27 -7.10 -4.92
N SER A 97 22.39 -6.51 -5.36
CA SER A 97 22.65 -5.07 -5.22
C SER A 97 21.75 -4.17 -6.07
N THR A 98 21.17 -4.70 -7.14
CA THR A 98 20.27 -3.97 -8.05
C THR A 98 18.86 -4.53 -8.04
N TRP A 99 18.51 -5.36 -7.04
CA TRP A 99 17.22 -6.00 -6.94
C TRP A 99 16.07 -4.98 -6.82
N VAL A 100 16.25 -3.95 -6.00
CA VAL A 100 15.25 -2.88 -5.81
C VAL A 100 14.98 -2.10 -7.11
N PRO A 101 15.98 -1.47 -7.78
CA PRO A 101 15.71 -0.78 -9.03
C PRO A 101 15.21 -1.73 -10.13
N GLY A 102 15.64 -2.99 -10.14
CA GLY A 102 15.13 -4.00 -11.07
C GLY A 102 13.63 -4.29 -10.88
N GLY A 103 13.19 -4.47 -9.64
CA GLY A 103 11.78 -4.62 -9.30
C GLY A 103 10.95 -3.38 -9.66
N VAL A 104 11.47 -2.18 -9.36
CA VAL A 104 10.83 -0.91 -9.67
C VAL A 104 10.64 -0.71 -11.19
N LEU A 105 11.68 -0.94 -12.00
CA LEU A 105 11.56 -0.84 -13.46
C LEU A 105 10.60 -1.89 -14.05
N THR A 106 10.57 -3.09 -13.47
CA THR A 106 9.59 -4.11 -13.85
C THR A 106 8.16 -3.64 -13.56
N THR A 107 7.94 -2.95 -12.43
CA THR A 107 6.64 -2.32 -12.13
C THR A 107 6.28 -1.24 -13.14
N VAL A 108 7.24 -0.40 -13.54
CA VAL A 108 7.01 0.62 -14.58
C VAL A 108 6.60 -0.03 -15.90
N ALA A 109 7.21 -1.15 -16.28
CA ALA A 109 6.81 -1.90 -17.48
C ALA A 109 5.36 -2.39 -17.39
N VAL A 110 4.93 -2.90 -16.22
CA VAL A 110 3.53 -3.28 -15.98
C VAL A 110 2.59 -2.07 -16.12
N CYS A 111 3.00 -0.89 -15.64
CA CYS A 111 2.22 0.34 -15.79
C CYS A 111 2.10 0.83 -17.24
N MET A 112 2.83 0.26 -18.21
CA MET A 112 2.62 0.55 -19.65
C MET A 112 1.43 -0.24 -20.24
N THR A 113 0.92 -1.25 -19.52
CA THR A 113 -0.17 -2.12 -19.99
C THR A 113 -1.45 -1.36 -20.34
N PRO A 114 -1.96 -0.42 -19.52
CA PRO A 114 -3.13 0.37 -19.88
C PRO A 114 -2.94 1.10 -21.21
N LEU A 115 -1.82 1.83 -21.37
CA LEU A 115 -1.54 2.59 -22.59
C LEU A 115 -1.46 1.70 -23.84
N ALA A 116 -0.88 0.51 -23.72
CA ALA A 116 -0.83 -0.46 -24.81
C ALA A 116 -2.23 -0.92 -25.21
N VAL A 117 -3.04 -1.33 -24.23
CA VAL A 117 -4.41 -1.81 -24.49
C VAL A 117 -5.27 -0.68 -25.07
N TYR A 118 -5.20 0.52 -24.51
CA TYR A 118 -5.89 1.70 -25.04
C TYR A 118 -5.53 1.98 -26.50
N GLY A 119 -4.24 1.87 -26.87
CA GLY A 119 -3.81 2.04 -28.25
C GLY A 119 -4.47 1.06 -29.22
N ILE A 120 -4.65 -0.19 -28.80
CA ILE A 120 -5.36 -1.22 -29.57
C ILE A 120 -6.86 -0.88 -29.66
N GLU A 121 -7.52 -0.60 -28.53
CA GLU A 121 -8.94 -0.27 -28.48
C GLU A 121 -9.27 0.92 -29.38
N ARG A 122 -8.43 1.97 -29.32
CA ARG A 122 -8.53 3.16 -30.18
C ARG A 122 -8.32 2.86 -31.66
N GLN A 123 -7.39 1.96 -32.00
CA GLN A 123 -7.12 1.61 -33.39
C GLN A 123 -8.28 0.81 -34.02
N ILE A 124 -8.92 -0.05 -33.23
CA ILE A 124 -10.04 -0.90 -33.67
C ILE A 124 -11.37 -0.15 -33.57
N GLY A 125 -11.43 0.93 -32.76
CA GLY A 125 -12.65 1.65 -32.45
C GLY A 125 -13.59 0.85 -31.54
N TRP A 126 -13.04 -0.06 -30.73
CA TRP A 126 -13.85 -0.91 -29.83
C TRP A 126 -13.99 -0.26 -28.46
N TRP A 127 -15.20 0.18 -28.16
CA TRP A 127 -15.52 0.86 -26.91
C TRP A 127 -16.84 0.31 -26.31
N PRO A 128 -16.78 -0.58 -25.30
CA PRO A 128 -17.95 -1.21 -24.68
C PRO A 128 -19.07 -0.26 -24.24
N SER A 129 -18.76 0.99 -23.90
CA SER A 129 -19.75 2.01 -23.49
C SER A 129 -19.63 3.32 -24.27
N GLY A 130 -19.11 3.26 -25.50
CA GLY A 130 -18.81 4.44 -26.32
C GLY A 130 -17.42 4.99 -26.06
N ASP A 131 -16.91 5.79 -27.01
CA ASP A 131 -15.56 6.37 -26.98
C ASP A 131 -15.34 7.15 -25.67
N PRO A 132 -14.42 6.71 -24.80
CA PRO A 132 -14.14 7.38 -23.53
C PRO A 132 -13.42 8.74 -23.73
N GLY A 133 -13.00 9.06 -24.96
CA GLY A 133 -12.24 10.24 -25.29
C GLY A 133 -10.74 10.05 -25.12
N ALA A 134 -10.05 11.14 -24.77
CA ALA A 134 -8.61 11.20 -24.56
C ALA A 134 -8.10 10.22 -23.48
N TYR A 135 -6.87 9.71 -23.64
CA TYR A 135 -6.23 8.87 -22.61
C TYR A 135 -6.05 9.62 -21.28
N SER A 136 -5.92 10.95 -21.34
CA SER A 136 -5.89 11.82 -20.16
C SER A 136 -7.14 11.70 -19.27
N HIS A 137 -8.25 11.14 -19.78
CA HIS A 137 -9.47 10.86 -19.03
C HIS A 137 -9.47 9.52 -18.26
N PHE A 138 -8.42 8.71 -18.39
CA PHE A 138 -8.30 7.40 -17.73
C PHE A 138 -8.32 7.49 -16.19
N HIS A 139 -7.70 8.53 -15.62
CA HIS A 139 -7.67 8.72 -14.16
C HIS A 139 -8.82 9.58 -13.58
N PRO A 140 -9.39 10.57 -14.30
CA PRO A 140 -10.51 11.36 -13.82
C PRO A 140 -11.92 10.77 -14.03
N TYR A 141 -12.12 9.82 -14.97
CA TYR A 141 -13.46 9.35 -15.35
C TYR A 141 -13.62 7.82 -15.32
N ILE A 142 -14.61 7.36 -14.55
CA ILE A 142 -15.06 5.95 -14.46
C ILE A 142 -15.86 5.60 -15.73
N ASN A 143 -15.36 4.67 -16.56
CA ASN A 143 -15.96 4.24 -17.83
C ASN A 143 -15.76 2.73 -18.04
N ALA A 144 -16.80 2.01 -18.48
CA ALA A 144 -16.71 0.58 -18.75
C ALA A 144 -15.71 0.21 -19.85
N SER A 145 -15.37 1.17 -20.73
CA SER A 145 -14.34 1.02 -21.76
C SER A 145 -12.93 0.85 -21.18
N TRP A 146 -12.72 1.09 -19.89
CA TRP A 146 -11.42 0.89 -19.22
C TRP A 146 -11.21 -0.52 -18.66
N LEU A 147 -12.26 -1.36 -18.65
CA LEU A 147 -12.22 -2.66 -17.97
C LEU A 147 -11.17 -3.61 -18.55
N LEU A 148 -10.96 -3.58 -19.87
CA LEU A 148 -9.95 -4.41 -20.52
C LEU A 148 -8.54 -3.97 -20.11
N MET A 149 -8.29 -2.66 -20.02
CA MET A 149 -7.01 -2.10 -19.59
C MET A 149 -6.67 -2.56 -18.16
N GLU A 150 -7.65 -2.55 -17.27
CA GLU A 150 -7.48 -2.98 -15.88
C GLU A 150 -7.24 -4.49 -15.77
N ALA A 151 -8.06 -5.30 -16.46
CA ALA A 151 -7.93 -6.75 -16.48
C ALA A 151 -6.56 -7.18 -17.02
N CYS A 152 -6.13 -6.58 -18.13
CA CYS A 152 -4.81 -6.82 -18.71
C CYS A 152 -3.69 -6.37 -17.76
N THR A 153 -3.85 -5.27 -17.03
CA THR A 153 -2.85 -4.79 -16.06
C THR A 153 -2.71 -5.75 -14.88
N ILE A 154 -3.81 -6.29 -14.35
CA ILE A 154 -3.79 -7.32 -13.30
C ILE A 154 -3.09 -8.58 -13.82
N LEU A 155 -3.39 -9.01 -15.04
CA LEU A 155 -2.75 -10.16 -15.67
C LEU A 155 -1.25 -9.94 -15.86
N ALA A 156 -0.85 -8.78 -16.39
CA ALA A 156 0.54 -8.40 -16.60
C ALA A 156 1.31 -8.34 -15.28
N ALA A 157 0.72 -7.76 -14.22
CA ALA A 157 1.30 -7.78 -12.89
C ALA A 157 1.47 -9.21 -12.35
N GLY A 158 0.47 -10.07 -12.56
CA GLY A 158 0.52 -11.49 -12.19
C GLY A 158 1.66 -12.25 -12.89
N ILE A 159 1.83 -12.03 -14.20
CA ILE A 159 2.93 -12.61 -14.99
C ILE A 159 4.28 -12.06 -14.50
N ALA A 160 4.39 -10.74 -14.35
CA ALA A 160 5.62 -10.09 -13.87
C ALA A 160 6.03 -10.59 -12.49
N LEU A 161 5.08 -10.78 -11.56
CA LEU A 161 5.33 -11.34 -10.22
C LEU A 161 5.87 -12.77 -10.24
N ARG A 162 5.55 -13.57 -11.28
CA ARG A 162 6.13 -14.91 -11.45
C ARG A 162 7.59 -14.85 -11.89
N ILE A 163 7.99 -13.81 -12.62
CA ILE A 163 9.33 -13.63 -13.16
C ILE A 163 10.23 -12.90 -12.16
N VAL A 164 9.74 -11.77 -11.63
CA VAL A 164 10.42 -10.90 -10.67
C VAL A 164 9.54 -10.81 -9.41
N ARG A 165 9.94 -11.50 -8.35
CA ARG A 165 9.22 -11.44 -7.07
C ARG A 165 9.56 -10.15 -6.35
N PHE A 166 8.76 -9.11 -6.56
CA PHE A 166 8.95 -7.80 -5.95
C PHE A 166 7.64 -7.23 -5.40
N PRO A 167 7.55 -6.83 -4.12
CA PRO A 167 6.32 -6.33 -3.52
C PRO A 167 5.64 -5.19 -4.28
N PHE A 168 6.38 -4.22 -4.82
CA PHE A 168 5.77 -3.08 -5.51
C PHE A 168 4.98 -3.45 -6.76
N LEU A 169 5.19 -4.64 -7.34
CA LEU A 169 4.40 -5.12 -8.48
C LEU A 169 2.94 -5.42 -8.11
N THR A 170 2.61 -5.62 -6.83
CA THR A 170 1.22 -5.77 -6.40
C THR A 170 0.48 -4.43 -6.36
N ALA A 171 1.19 -3.29 -6.42
CA ALA A 171 0.57 -1.97 -6.38
C ALA A 171 -0.29 -1.66 -7.62
N PRO A 172 0.21 -1.79 -8.88
CA PRO A 172 -0.63 -1.57 -10.05
C PRO A 172 -1.79 -2.57 -10.14
N ALA A 173 -1.59 -3.81 -9.69
CA ALA A 173 -2.65 -4.82 -9.65
C ALA A 173 -3.77 -4.42 -8.68
N ALA A 174 -3.43 -4.00 -7.46
CA ALA A 174 -4.40 -3.58 -6.46
C ALA A 174 -5.15 -2.29 -6.89
N TYR A 175 -4.43 -1.35 -7.50
CA TYR A 175 -5.02 -0.13 -8.06
C TYR A 175 -5.99 -0.43 -9.21
N ALA A 176 -5.56 -1.20 -10.22
CA ALA A 176 -6.41 -1.60 -11.34
C ALA A 176 -7.62 -2.40 -10.86
N PHE A 177 -7.45 -3.31 -9.90
CA PHE A 177 -8.56 -4.11 -9.37
C PHE A 177 -9.59 -3.24 -8.64
N TRP A 178 -9.16 -2.22 -7.92
CA TRP A 178 -10.07 -1.25 -7.30
C TRP A 178 -10.89 -0.47 -8.34
N TYR A 179 -10.26 0.10 -9.37
CA TYR A 179 -10.99 0.84 -10.40
C TYR A 179 -11.94 -0.07 -11.19
N MET A 180 -11.52 -1.31 -11.46
CA MET A 180 -12.33 -2.32 -12.14
C MET A 180 -13.65 -2.61 -11.43
N SER A 181 -13.68 -2.49 -10.10
CA SER A 181 -14.91 -2.62 -9.32
C SER A 181 -15.94 -1.52 -9.60
N MET A 182 -15.49 -0.32 -9.95
CA MET A 182 -16.34 0.84 -10.25
C MET A 182 -16.80 0.85 -11.72
N ASP A 183 -15.98 0.29 -12.62
CA ASP A 183 -16.27 0.22 -14.05
C ASP A 183 -17.15 -0.98 -14.42
N ALA A 184 -16.96 -2.14 -13.77
CA ALA A 184 -17.68 -3.38 -14.09
C ALA A 184 -19.23 -3.27 -14.08
N PRO A 185 -19.89 -2.57 -13.13
CA PRO A 185 -21.35 -2.46 -13.13
C PRO A 185 -21.91 -1.81 -14.40
N ARG A 186 -21.14 -0.93 -15.05
CA ARG A 186 -21.58 -0.22 -16.27
C ARG A 186 -21.69 -1.14 -17.48
N LEU A 187 -20.96 -2.26 -17.52
CA LEU A 187 -21.15 -3.29 -18.55
C LEU A 187 -22.56 -3.88 -18.56
N PHE A 188 -23.23 -3.87 -17.42
CA PHE A 188 -24.61 -4.35 -17.27
C PHE A 188 -25.64 -3.24 -17.48
N GLY A 189 -25.24 -2.08 -18.00
CA GLY A 189 -26.13 -0.93 -18.21
C GLY A 189 -26.53 -0.20 -16.93
N LEU A 190 -25.83 -0.44 -15.80
CA LEU A 190 -26.15 0.21 -14.53
C LEU A 190 -25.59 1.64 -14.49
N SER A 191 -26.48 2.63 -14.40
CA SER A 191 -26.10 4.02 -14.14
C SER A 191 -25.85 4.22 -12.65
N LEU A 192 -24.59 4.26 -12.24
CA LEU A 192 -24.22 4.44 -10.84
C LEU A 192 -24.24 5.91 -10.43
N THR A 193 -25.05 6.26 -9.43
CA THR A 193 -24.92 7.54 -8.73
C THR A 193 -23.59 7.60 -7.97
N PHE A 194 -23.10 8.81 -7.68
CA PHE A 194 -21.89 8.99 -6.86
C PHE A 194 -21.99 8.25 -5.51
N HIS A 195 -23.17 8.28 -4.88
CA HIS A 195 -23.43 7.57 -3.63
C HIS A 195 -23.29 6.04 -3.77
N MET A 196 -23.78 5.47 -4.88
CA MET A 196 -23.61 4.04 -5.17
C MET A 196 -22.14 3.69 -5.42
N GLN A 197 -21.39 4.52 -6.16
CA GLN A 197 -19.95 4.32 -6.41
C GLN A 197 -19.16 4.34 -5.10
N ALA A 198 -19.49 5.24 -4.18
CA ALA A 198 -18.87 5.30 -2.86
C ALA A 198 -19.12 4.01 -2.05
N TRP A 199 -20.34 3.46 -2.06
CA TRP A 199 -20.62 2.17 -1.41
C TRP A 199 -19.89 1.00 -2.06
N ILE A 200 -19.82 0.95 -3.38
CA ILE A 200 -19.03 -0.05 -4.11
C ILE A 200 -17.56 0.03 -3.69
N THR A 201 -17.01 1.24 -3.63
CA THR A 201 -15.63 1.50 -3.18
C THR A 201 -15.39 1.02 -1.75
N VAL A 202 -16.33 1.26 -0.82
CA VAL A 202 -16.26 0.74 0.56
C VAL A 202 -16.26 -0.78 0.57
N GLY A 203 -17.24 -1.41 -0.09
CA GLY A 203 -17.37 -2.86 -0.14
C GLY A 203 -16.15 -3.52 -0.76
N PHE A 204 -15.63 -2.93 -1.83
CA PHE A 204 -14.44 -3.44 -2.51
C PHE A 204 -13.16 -3.24 -1.70
N GLY A 205 -13.06 -2.14 -0.94
CA GLY A 205 -12.01 -1.97 0.06
C GLY A 205 -11.97 -3.16 1.02
N VAL A 206 -13.11 -3.62 1.53
CA VAL A 206 -13.20 -4.83 2.38
C VAL A 206 -12.75 -6.09 1.64
N VAL A 207 -13.14 -6.26 0.38
CA VAL A 207 -12.70 -7.39 -0.46
C VAL A 207 -11.16 -7.40 -0.61
N LEU A 208 -10.55 -6.25 -0.91
CA LEU A 208 -9.09 -6.11 -0.99
C LEU A 208 -8.41 -6.44 0.34
N LEU A 209 -8.96 -6.02 1.47
CA LEU A 209 -8.44 -6.38 2.79
C LEU A 209 -8.55 -7.89 3.07
N GLY A 210 -9.63 -8.53 2.61
CA GLY A 210 -9.80 -9.98 2.70
C GLY A 210 -8.78 -10.75 1.84
N ILE A 211 -8.54 -10.30 0.60
CA ILE A 211 -7.51 -10.86 -0.28
C ILE A 211 -6.13 -10.66 0.34
N ALA A 212 -5.84 -9.45 0.84
CA ALA A 212 -4.59 -9.14 1.51
C ALA A 212 -4.36 -10.09 2.69
N TRP A 213 -5.37 -10.26 3.55
CA TRP A 213 -5.30 -11.16 4.71
C TRP A 213 -5.11 -12.63 4.34
N PHE A 214 -5.76 -13.10 3.27
CA PHE A 214 -5.55 -14.47 2.80
C PHE A 214 -4.16 -14.67 2.17
N ALA A 215 -3.65 -13.64 1.49
CA ALA A 215 -2.29 -13.63 0.93
C ALA A 215 -1.21 -13.38 1.99
N ASP A 216 -1.59 -12.84 3.15
CA ASP A 216 -0.73 -12.55 4.28
C ASP A 216 -0.36 -13.86 4.98
N GLY A 217 0.87 -14.32 4.75
CA GLY A 217 1.41 -15.58 5.28
C GLY A 217 2.93 -15.52 5.38
N GLU A 218 3.56 -16.63 5.74
CA GLU A 218 5.02 -16.75 5.91
C GLU A 218 5.77 -16.71 4.56
N ARG A 219 5.81 -15.54 3.93
CA ARG A 219 6.63 -15.28 2.76
C ARG A 219 7.72 -14.28 3.13
N GLU A 220 8.94 -14.54 2.66
CA GLU A 220 10.10 -13.64 2.84
C GLU A 220 9.84 -12.22 2.32
N LEU A 221 8.89 -12.07 1.39
CA LEU A 221 8.51 -10.80 0.77
C LEU A 221 7.07 -10.42 1.10
N ASP A 222 6.88 -9.17 1.50
CA ASP A 222 5.58 -8.62 1.88
C ASP A 222 4.71 -8.22 0.67
N LEU A 223 4.22 -9.22 -0.06
CA LEU A 223 3.37 -9.00 -1.24
C LEU A 223 1.97 -8.47 -0.89
N ALA A 224 1.51 -8.69 0.34
CA ALA A 224 0.17 -8.30 0.81
C ALA A 224 0.07 -6.82 1.17
N PHE A 225 1.20 -6.15 1.44
CA PHE A 225 1.24 -4.74 1.85
C PHE A 225 0.41 -3.81 0.96
N TRP A 226 0.57 -3.88 -0.37
CA TRP A 226 -0.13 -2.97 -1.27
C TRP A 226 -1.63 -3.26 -1.35
N PHE A 227 -2.05 -4.52 -1.23
CA PHE A 227 -3.47 -4.86 -1.13
C PHE A 227 -4.09 -4.30 0.16
N TYR A 228 -3.37 -4.34 1.29
CA TYR A 228 -3.81 -3.67 2.51
C TYR A 228 -3.90 -2.14 2.34
N LEU A 229 -2.89 -1.53 1.71
CA LEU A 229 -2.86 -0.09 1.51
C LEU A 229 -4.00 0.38 0.62
N PHE A 230 -4.17 -0.22 -0.56
CA PHE A 230 -5.26 0.13 -1.48
C PHE A 230 -6.63 -0.25 -0.93
N GLY A 231 -6.74 -1.36 -0.20
CA GLY A 231 -7.98 -1.73 0.50
C GLY A 231 -8.40 -0.70 1.54
N LEU A 232 -7.45 -0.20 2.35
CA LEU A 232 -7.70 0.87 3.32
C LEU A 232 -7.98 2.21 2.65
N LEU A 233 -7.28 2.55 1.57
CA LEU A 233 -7.55 3.76 0.78
C LEU A 233 -8.97 3.73 0.19
N ALA A 234 -9.36 2.62 -0.44
CA ALA A 234 -10.70 2.44 -1.00
C ALA A 234 -11.77 2.49 0.08
N PHE A 235 -11.56 1.76 1.18
CA PHE A 235 -12.49 1.72 2.31
C PHE A 235 -12.67 3.11 2.94
N THR A 236 -11.59 3.75 3.38
CA THR A 236 -11.63 5.05 4.04
C THR A 236 -12.08 6.15 3.09
N GLY A 237 -11.58 6.15 1.84
CA GLY A 237 -11.98 7.12 0.82
C GLY A 237 -13.46 7.03 0.46
N GLY A 238 -13.98 5.82 0.27
CA GLY A 238 -15.41 5.58 0.05
C GLY A 238 -16.27 6.01 1.24
N LEU A 239 -15.85 5.70 2.47
CA LEU A 239 -16.52 6.14 3.70
C LEU A 239 -16.56 7.66 3.83
N SER A 240 -15.47 8.34 3.53
CA SER A 240 -15.42 9.81 3.50
C SER A 240 -16.33 10.39 2.41
N ALA A 241 -16.39 9.77 1.23
CA ALA A 241 -17.22 10.19 0.11
C ALA A 241 -18.73 10.00 0.35
N LEU A 242 -19.13 9.00 1.14
CA LEU A 242 -20.52 8.83 1.57
C LEU A 242 -21.05 9.98 2.43
N GLY A 243 -20.14 10.82 2.93
CA GLY A 243 -20.45 12.05 3.65
C GLY A 243 -20.90 11.80 5.09
N SER A 244 -20.33 12.56 6.02
CA SER A 244 -20.71 12.56 7.44
C SER A 244 -21.92 13.46 7.73
N GLY A 245 -22.85 13.62 6.77
CA GLY A 245 -23.95 14.59 6.86
C GLY A 245 -24.95 14.30 7.99
N LYS A 246 -25.02 13.05 8.45
CA LYS A 246 -25.80 12.63 9.62
C LYS A 246 -24.86 12.24 10.76
N GLN A 247 -25.26 12.54 12.00
CA GLN A 247 -24.48 12.18 13.20
C GLN A 247 -24.18 10.69 13.27
N SER A 248 -25.13 9.83 12.89
CA SER A 248 -24.93 8.38 12.86
C SER A 248 -23.82 7.94 11.90
N GLY A 249 -23.70 8.60 10.74
CA GLY A 249 -22.62 8.33 9.77
C GLY A 249 -21.25 8.76 10.30
N LEU A 250 -21.18 9.92 10.94
CA LEU A 250 -19.94 10.40 11.57
C LEU A 250 -19.50 9.51 12.73
N LEU A 251 -20.43 9.07 13.58
CA LEU A 251 -20.17 8.11 14.66
C LEU A 251 -19.69 6.76 14.10
N LEU A 252 -20.34 6.22 13.07
CA LEU A 252 -19.90 4.99 12.42
C LEU A 252 -18.49 5.13 11.83
N PHE A 253 -18.21 6.26 11.16
CA PHE A 253 -16.87 6.57 10.64
C PHE A 253 -15.81 6.56 11.76
N GLY A 254 -16.09 7.22 12.89
CA GLY A 254 -15.20 7.24 14.05
C GLY A 254 -14.99 5.85 14.65
N LEU A 255 -16.06 5.08 14.84
CA LEU A 255 -16.01 3.72 15.38
C LEU A 255 -15.21 2.75 14.49
N LEU A 256 -15.38 2.83 13.16
CA LEU A 256 -14.64 1.99 12.22
C LEU A 256 -13.13 2.28 12.26
N HIS A 257 -12.73 3.56 12.32
CA HIS A 257 -11.32 3.93 12.44
C HIS A 257 -10.74 3.59 13.82
N LEU A 258 -11.52 3.73 14.90
CA LEU A 258 -11.12 3.25 16.21
C LEU A 258 -10.91 1.73 16.22
N LEU A 259 -11.75 0.95 15.53
CA LEU A 259 -11.61 -0.50 15.39
C LEU A 259 -10.33 -0.89 14.61
N MET A 260 -9.85 -0.04 13.70
CA MET A 260 -8.58 -0.31 12.99
C MET A 260 -7.37 -0.33 13.93
N LEU A 261 -7.39 0.38 15.06
CA LEU A 261 -6.28 0.42 16.01
C LEU A 261 -5.97 -0.96 16.63
N PRO A 262 -6.94 -1.69 17.23
CA PRO A 262 -6.71 -3.06 17.67
C PRO A 262 -6.47 -4.02 16.50
N CYS A 263 -7.09 -3.82 15.32
CA CYS A 263 -6.78 -4.62 14.13
C CYS A 263 -5.30 -4.49 13.73
N ALA A 264 -4.68 -3.31 13.89
CA ALA A 264 -3.26 -3.11 13.63
C ALA A 264 -2.36 -3.96 14.53
N LEU A 265 -2.79 -4.21 15.78
CA LEU A 265 -2.07 -5.08 16.72
C LEU A 265 -2.24 -6.55 16.38
N VAL A 266 -3.47 -6.97 16.04
CA VAL A 266 -3.79 -8.37 15.70
C VAL A 266 -3.12 -8.77 14.38
N LEU A 267 -3.21 -7.91 13.36
CA LEU A 267 -2.63 -8.18 12.04
C LEU A 267 -1.14 -7.81 11.97
N GLN A 268 -0.59 -7.15 12.99
CA GLN A 268 0.77 -6.59 12.99
C GLN A 268 1.07 -5.66 11.79
N ARG A 269 0.03 -5.05 11.22
CA ARG A 269 0.11 -4.18 10.04
C ARG A 269 0.04 -2.71 10.45
N ARG A 270 1.17 -2.01 10.31
CA ARG A 270 1.29 -0.57 10.64
C ARG A 270 0.33 0.32 9.85
N VAL A 271 -0.08 -0.10 8.65
CA VAL A 271 -1.00 0.70 7.81
C VAL A 271 -2.36 0.87 8.50
N PHE A 272 -2.89 -0.15 9.19
CA PHE A 272 -4.12 -0.02 9.98
C PHE A 272 -3.98 0.98 11.12
N LEU A 273 -2.80 1.06 11.75
CA LEU A 273 -2.54 2.03 12.82
C LEU A 273 -2.59 3.46 12.26
N VAL A 274 -1.99 3.69 11.10
CA VAL A 274 -1.97 4.99 10.43
C VAL A 274 -3.38 5.42 10.04
N PHE A 275 -4.12 4.57 9.33
CA PHE A 275 -5.50 4.89 8.92
C PHE A 275 -6.43 5.06 10.12
N GLY A 276 -6.33 4.16 11.11
CA GLY A 276 -7.11 4.26 12.34
C GLY A 276 -6.84 5.58 13.09
N ALA A 277 -5.57 5.94 13.28
CA ALA A 277 -5.21 7.18 13.97
C ALA A 277 -5.67 8.43 13.21
N ILE A 278 -5.45 8.49 11.89
CA ILE A 278 -5.87 9.62 11.05
C ILE A 278 -7.39 9.76 11.07
N GLY A 279 -8.13 8.66 10.86
CA GLY A 279 -9.58 8.72 10.82
C GLY A 279 -10.21 9.03 12.18
N THR A 280 -9.68 8.47 13.27
CA THR A 280 -10.10 8.85 14.63
C THR A 280 -9.82 10.33 14.90
N PHE A 281 -8.66 10.85 14.47
CA PHE A 281 -8.34 12.26 14.60
C PHE A 281 -9.31 13.15 13.81
N ILE A 282 -9.59 12.82 12.54
CA ILE A 282 -10.56 13.55 11.70
C ILE A 282 -11.95 13.56 12.36
N PHE A 283 -12.40 12.41 12.87
CA PHE A 283 -13.67 12.29 13.59
C PHE A 283 -13.72 13.21 14.82
N LEU A 284 -12.72 13.12 15.70
CA LEU A 284 -12.64 13.94 16.91
C LEU A 284 -12.53 15.42 16.58
N ALA A 285 -11.76 15.81 15.55
CA ALA A 285 -11.63 17.18 15.10
C ALA A 285 -12.95 17.74 14.54
N THR A 286 -13.73 16.92 13.83
CA THR A 286 -15.05 17.30 13.31
C THR A 286 -16.04 17.54 14.45
N GLU A 287 -16.09 16.65 15.43
CA GLU A 287 -16.96 16.82 16.60
C GLU A 287 -16.52 17.99 17.48
N ALA A 288 -15.20 18.13 17.70
CA ALA A 288 -14.58 19.25 18.40
C ALA A 288 -15.01 20.59 17.82
N THR A 289 -14.85 20.75 16.50
CA THR A 289 -15.19 22.00 15.81
C THR A 289 -16.69 22.25 15.80
N ARG A 290 -17.53 21.21 15.81
CA ARG A 290 -18.99 21.35 15.85
C ARG A 290 -19.52 21.79 17.21
N PHE A 291 -19.01 21.22 18.30
CA PHE A 291 -19.54 21.46 19.65
C PHE A 291 -18.76 22.53 20.44
N PHE A 292 -17.49 22.76 20.09
CA PHE A 292 -16.57 23.53 20.93
C PHE A 292 -15.77 24.61 20.18
N ARG A 293 -16.23 25.06 19.00
CA ARG A 293 -15.51 25.99 18.11
C ARG A 293 -14.92 27.23 18.79
N ASN A 294 -15.57 27.73 19.85
CA ASN A 294 -15.18 28.94 20.59
C ASN A 294 -14.80 28.66 22.06
N SER A 295 -14.40 27.43 22.41
CA SER A 295 -14.04 27.07 23.80
C SER A 295 -12.53 26.90 23.99
N LEU A 296 -11.93 27.81 24.75
CA LEU A 296 -10.52 27.67 25.19
C LEU A 296 -10.34 26.41 26.07
N GLY A 297 -11.34 26.09 26.91
CA GLY A 297 -11.30 24.92 27.78
C GLY A 297 -11.24 23.59 27.01
N PHE A 298 -11.88 23.52 25.85
CA PHE A 298 -11.79 22.34 24.98
C PHE A 298 -10.37 22.12 24.46
N SER A 299 -9.68 23.19 24.03
CA SER A 299 -8.29 23.12 23.55
C SER A 299 -7.34 22.64 24.66
N VAL A 300 -7.53 23.14 25.89
CA VAL A 300 -6.77 22.68 27.07
C VAL A 300 -7.06 21.20 27.36
N ALA A 301 -8.32 20.78 27.36
CA ALA A 301 -8.69 19.39 27.61
C ALA A 301 -8.11 18.43 26.57
N LEU A 302 -8.18 18.77 25.28
CA LEU A 302 -7.61 17.95 24.20
C LEU A 302 -6.09 17.83 24.34
N THR A 303 -5.42 18.90 24.74
CA THR A 303 -3.98 18.91 25.04
C THR A 303 -3.66 17.95 26.19
N LEU A 304 -4.41 18.02 27.29
CA LEU A 304 -4.24 17.12 28.43
C LEU A 304 -4.47 15.65 28.05
N ILE A 305 -5.51 15.36 27.27
CA ILE A 305 -5.76 14.00 26.75
C ILE A 305 -4.58 13.54 25.88
N GLY A 306 -4.06 14.40 25.00
CA GLY A 306 -2.87 14.10 24.21
C GLY A 306 -1.65 13.76 25.07
N VAL A 307 -1.38 14.55 26.11
CA VAL A 307 -0.29 14.29 27.07
C VAL A 307 -0.49 12.97 27.81
N VAL A 308 -1.71 12.67 28.26
CA VAL A 308 -2.05 11.39 28.92
C VAL A 308 -1.82 10.22 27.97
N MET A 309 -2.21 10.33 26.70
CA MET A 309 -1.97 9.28 25.70
C MET A 309 -0.49 9.06 25.43
N ILE A 310 0.32 10.13 25.35
CA ILE A 310 1.79 10.03 25.23
C ILE A 310 2.38 9.35 26.46
N ALA A 311 1.98 9.77 27.67
CA ALA A 311 2.44 9.18 28.92
C ALA A 311 2.07 7.69 29.02
N ALA A 312 0.86 7.31 28.61
CA ALA A 312 0.41 5.93 28.52
C ALA A 312 1.26 5.12 27.53
N GLY A 313 1.61 5.69 26.36
CA GLY A 313 2.51 5.06 25.39
C GLY A 313 3.91 4.82 25.96
N ILE A 314 4.47 5.79 26.69
CA ILE A 314 5.76 5.65 27.39
C ILE A 314 5.66 4.56 28.47
N PHE A 315 4.59 4.57 29.27
CA PHE A 315 4.36 3.59 30.32
C PHE A 315 4.24 2.17 29.76
N TYR A 316 3.47 2.00 28.68
CA TYR A 316 3.35 0.75 27.95
C TYR A 316 4.73 0.27 27.47
N LYS A 317 5.52 1.15 26.85
CA LYS A 317 6.85 0.77 26.35
C LYS A 317 7.80 0.31 27.45
N ARG A 318 7.68 0.90 28.65
CA ARG A 318 8.46 0.49 29.83
C ARG A 318 8.05 -0.88 30.38
N HIS A 319 6.81 -1.31 30.16
CA HIS A 319 6.24 -2.57 30.70
C HIS A 319 5.92 -3.61 29.62
N GLU A 320 6.37 -3.39 28.38
CA GLU A 320 6.07 -4.20 27.20
C GLU A 320 6.28 -5.69 27.47
N ALA A 321 7.41 -6.08 28.06
CA ALA A 321 7.73 -7.48 28.36
C ALA A 321 6.70 -8.17 29.29
N ARG A 322 6.14 -7.44 30.28
CA ARG A 322 5.13 -8.00 31.21
C ARG A 322 3.74 -8.05 30.58
N LEU A 323 3.37 -7.03 29.81
CA LEU A 323 2.06 -6.93 29.16
C LEU A 323 1.93 -7.89 27.97
N SER A 324 2.99 -8.04 27.16
CA SER A 324 3.03 -9.00 26.07
C SER A 324 2.86 -10.44 26.57
N ALA A 325 3.46 -10.80 27.71
CA ALA A 325 3.33 -12.13 28.32
C ALA A 325 1.90 -12.42 28.83
N ALA A 326 1.14 -11.40 29.23
CA ALA A 326 -0.25 -11.55 29.66
C ALA A 326 -1.20 -11.69 28.45
N LEU A 327 -0.99 -10.92 27.39
CA LEU A 327 -1.79 -10.95 26.17
C LEU A 327 -1.61 -12.25 25.37
N PHE A 328 -0.40 -12.81 25.36
CA PHE A 328 -0.12 -14.10 24.71
C PHE A 328 -0.99 -15.24 25.25
N LYS A 329 -1.40 -15.18 26.53
CA LYS A 329 -2.26 -16.19 27.17
C LYS A 329 -3.74 -16.10 26.76
N LEU A 330 -4.16 -14.98 26.19
CA LEU A 330 -5.56 -14.71 25.81
C LEU A 330 -5.77 -14.81 24.29
N THR A 331 -4.70 -15.02 23.51
CA THR A 331 -4.76 -14.98 22.05
C THR A 331 -5.01 -16.38 21.48
N PRO A 332 -6.04 -16.61 20.64
CA PRO A 332 -6.33 -17.93 20.05
C PRO A 332 -5.16 -18.50 19.23
N GLN A 333 -4.96 -19.83 19.27
CA GLN A 333 -3.83 -20.53 18.64
C GLN A 333 -3.65 -20.27 17.13
N ARG A 334 -4.73 -19.95 16.39
CA ARG A 334 -4.64 -19.61 14.96
C ARG A 334 -3.92 -18.29 14.67
N VAL A 335 -3.97 -17.33 15.60
CA VAL A 335 -3.24 -16.04 15.49
C VAL A 335 -1.78 -16.23 15.94
N LEU A 336 -1.56 -17.12 16.92
CA LEU A 336 -0.22 -17.47 17.42
C LEU A 336 0.65 -18.22 16.39
N HIS A 337 0.07 -19.05 15.52
CA HIS A 337 0.83 -19.70 14.44
C HIS A 337 1.41 -18.70 13.44
N HIS A 338 0.72 -17.58 13.18
CA HIS A 338 1.25 -16.47 12.37
C HIS A 338 2.36 -15.68 13.10
N HIS A 339 2.42 -15.78 14.44
CA HIS A 339 3.46 -15.13 15.28
C HIS A 339 4.73 -15.99 15.48
N ALA A 340 4.66 -17.31 15.36
CA ALA A 340 5.68 -18.23 15.88
C ALA A 340 7.01 -18.27 15.09
N HIS A 341 7.08 -17.68 13.89
CA HIS A 341 8.31 -17.73 13.08
C HIS A 341 9.05 -16.39 12.96
N GLY A 342 8.58 -15.33 13.64
CA GLY A 342 9.31 -14.06 13.81
C GLY A 342 10.16 -13.96 15.07
N VAL A 343 9.98 -14.90 16.01
CA VAL A 343 10.78 -15.03 17.24
C VAL A 343 11.05 -16.52 17.44
N GLY A 344 12.18 -17.00 16.89
CA GLY A 344 12.69 -18.30 17.29
C GLY A 344 12.88 -18.34 18.82
N PRO A 345 12.67 -19.50 19.47
CA PRO A 345 12.78 -19.60 20.91
C PRO A 345 14.18 -19.19 21.36
N ALA A 346 14.25 -18.20 22.25
CA ALA A 346 15.39 -17.90 23.08
C ALA A 346 14.94 -17.86 24.54
#